data_AF-A0A259JVJ2-F1
#
_entry.id   AF-A0A259JVJ2-F1
#
_cell.length_a   1.000
_cell.length_b   1.000
_cell.length_c   1.000
_cell.angle_alpha   90.00
_cell.angle_beta   90.00
_cell.angle_gamma   90.00
#
_symmetry.space_group_name_H-M   'P 1'
#
loop_
_entity.id
_entity.type
_entity.pdbx_description
1 polymer ?
#
loop_
_entity_poly.entity_id
_entity_poly.type
_entity_poly.pdbx_seq_one_letter_code
_entity_poly.pdbx_strand_id
1 'polypeptide(L)'
;MGRAVSGGGLFLTEFTAEGGEALVAFAATVPGNIVEVGISPGRGFMVQRGGFLAGSHGIELAIGFQQRLGAGIFGGEGFVLQRLSGHGSAFVEMGGEIVSYTLEAGQSLLVHPGHVGMFEESVGFDITMMRGVKNILFGGDGLFLAQLTGPGKIWLQSLTPAKLAHALQPYLPSGERR
;
A
#
# COMPACT_ATOMS: atom_id res chain seq x y z
N MET A 1 4.47 -29.30 2.53
CA MET A 1 3.69 -29.26 1.27
C MET A 1 2.71 -28.11 1.39
N GLY A 2 2.90 -27.04 0.63
CA GLY A 2 2.09 -25.81 0.75
C GLY A 2 2.86 -24.49 0.62
N ARG A 3 4.04 -24.47 -0.01
CA ARG A 3 4.65 -23.23 -0.53
C ARG A 3 4.87 -23.43 -2.02
N ALA A 4 3.80 -23.28 -2.78
CA ALA A 4 3.87 -23.31 -4.23
C ALA A 4 2.91 -22.28 -4.81
N VAL A 5 3.52 -21.23 -5.35
CA VAL A 5 3.15 -20.56 -6.61
C VAL A 5 1.78 -19.86 -6.62
N SER A 6 1.74 -18.62 -6.11
CA SER A 6 0.78 -17.61 -6.53
C SER A 6 1.50 -16.47 -7.27
N GLY A 7 1.62 -16.60 -8.59
CA GLY A 7 1.65 -15.51 -9.59
C GLY A 7 2.69 -14.39 -9.56
N GLY A 8 3.56 -14.30 -8.54
CA GLY A 8 4.54 -13.24 -8.37
C GLY A 8 5.11 -13.34 -6.96
N GLY A 9 6.14 -14.16 -6.78
CA GLY A 9 6.61 -14.55 -5.45
C GLY A 9 6.99 -13.35 -4.59
N LEU A 10 6.30 -13.20 -3.46
CA LEU A 10 6.76 -12.35 -2.37
C LEU A 10 8.02 -13.00 -1.78
N PHE A 11 9.18 -12.49 -2.19
CA PHE A 11 10.44 -12.84 -1.56
C PHE A 11 10.52 -12.07 -0.25
N LEU A 12 10.31 -12.77 0.86
CA LEU A 12 10.52 -12.25 2.20
C LEU A 12 11.83 -12.82 2.75
N THR A 13 12.65 -11.94 3.32
CA THR A 13 13.82 -12.34 4.08
C THR A 13 13.41 -12.60 5.53
N GLU A 14 13.74 -13.77 6.05
CA GLU A 14 13.51 -14.12 7.44
C GLU A 14 14.81 -13.91 8.24
N PHE A 15 14.71 -13.17 9.35
CA PHE A 15 15.81 -12.93 10.27
C PHE A 15 15.51 -13.69 11.57
N THR A 16 16.45 -14.52 12.02
CA THR A 16 16.34 -15.29 13.27
C THR A 16 17.56 -15.02 14.13
N ALA A 17 17.36 -14.74 15.42
CA ALA A 17 18.45 -14.61 16.37
C ALA A 17 18.99 -16.01 16.73
N GLU A 18 20.25 -16.28 16.44
CA GLU A 18 20.92 -17.52 16.83
C GLU A 18 21.79 -17.29 18.08
N GLY A 19 21.57 -18.08 19.13
CA GLY A 19 22.47 -18.10 20.30
C GLY A 19 22.29 -16.98 21.33
N GLY A 20 21.24 -16.17 21.26
CA GLY A 20 20.94 -15.16 22.28
C GLY A 20 20.05 -14.03 21.78
N GLU A 21 20.01 -12.93 22.56
CA GLU A 21 19.34 -11.70 22.15
C GLU A 21 20.11 -11.04 21.00
N ALA A 22 19.38 -10.64 19.96
CA ALA A 22 19.93 -9.92 18.81
C ALA A 22 19.00 -8.77 18.42
N LEU A 23 19.56 -7.77 17.74
CA LEU A 23 18.84 -6.59 17.28
C LEU A 23 18.93 -6.49 15.76
N VAL A 24 17.77 -6.30 15.13
CA VAL A 24 17.64 -5.92 13.72
C VAL A 24 16.85 -4.62 13.64
N ALA A 25 17.28 -3.72 12.76
CA ALA A 25 16.63 -2.44 12.53
C ALA A 25 16.16 -2.36 11.07
N PHE A 26 14.94 -1.87 10.87
CA PHE A 26 14.35 -1.62 9.56
C PHE A 26 14.09 -0.13 9.40
N ALA A 27 14.29 0.37 8.18
CA ALA A 27 14.06 1.77 7.84
C ALA A 27 13.03 1.86 6.71
N ALA A 28 12.23 2.92 6.74
CA ALA A 28 11.30 3.21 5.66
C ALA A 28 12.07 3.56 4.37
N THR A 29 11.51 3.15 3.23
CA THR A 29 12.02 3.36 1.87
C THR A 29 11.97 4.82 1.46
N VAL A 30 10.96 5.57 1.93
CA VAL A 30 10.80 7.01 1.69
C VAL A 30 10.58 7.74 3.02
N PRO A 31 10.86 9.05 3.11
CA PRO A 31 10.58 9.83 4.31
C PRO A 31 9.12 9.66 4.73
N GLY A 32 8.89 9.28 5.98
CA GLY A 32 7.57 8.94 6.47
C GLY A 32 7.59 8.29 7.85
N ASN A 33 6.57 7.47 8.10
CA ASN A 33 6.28 6.89 9.41
C ASN A 33 6.14 5.37 9.30
N ILE A 34 6.54 4.65 10.35
CA ILE A 34 6.31 3.21 10.49
C ILE A 34 5.22 3.01 11.54
N VAL A 35 4.15 2.30 11.18
CA VAL A 35 3.04 1.99 12.08
C VAL A 35 3.03 0.52 12.40
N GLU A 36 3.04 0.21 13.70
CA GLU A 36 2.80 -1.14 14.20
C GLU A 36 1.30 -1.44 14.21
N VAL A 37 0.91 -2.58 13.67
CA VAL A 37 -0.45 -3.11 13.71
C VAL A 37 -0.45 -4.53 14.26
N GLY A 38 -1.37 -4.79 15.20
CA GLY A 38 -1.61 -6.12 15.73
C GLY A 38 -2.56 -6.90 14.84
N ILE A 39 -2.14 -8.07 14.38
CA ILE A 39 -2.88 -8.96 13.52
C ILE A 39 -3.33 -10.18 14.33
N SER A 40 -4.61 -10.54 14.16
CA SER A 40 -5.20 -11.72 14.77
C SER A 40 -6.23 -12.34 13.82
N PRO A 41 -6.64 -13.60 14.02
CA PRO A 41 -7.64 -14.24 13.19
C PRO A 41 -8.92 -13.39 13.10
N GLY A 42 -9.34 -13.04 11.88
CA GLY A 42 -10.51 -12.19 11.64
C GLY A 42 -10.27 -10.67 11.78
N ARG A 43 -9.04 -10.24 12.11
CA ARG A 43 -8.63 -8.83 12.17
C ARG A 43 -7.35 -8.62 11.36
N GLY A 44 -7.51 -8.66 10.04
CA GLY A 44 -6.45 -8.38 9.07
C GLY A 44 -6.45 -6.93 8.59
N PHE A 45 -5.48 -6.63 7.73
CA PHE A 45 -5.33 -5.33 7.09
C PHE A 45 -5.14 -5.49 5.59
N MET A 46 -5.61 -4.50 4.84
CA MET A 46 -5.24 -4.29 3.45
C MET A 46 -4.24 -3.15 3.39
N VAL A 47 -3.08 -3.40 2.79
CA VAL A 47 -1.94 -2.46 2.74
C VAL A 47 -1.53 -2.27 1.28
N GLN A 48 -1.20 -1.05 0.88
CA GLN A 48 -0.66 -0.81 -0.46
C GLN A 48 0.60 -1.65 -0.69
N ARG A 49 0.74 -2.24 -1.88
CA ARG A 49 1.96 -2.99 -2.23
C ARG A 49 3.20 -2.11 -2.03
N GLY A 50 4.15 -2.64 -1.25
CA GLY A 50 5.36 -1.92 -0.82
C GLY A 50 5.24 -1.23 0.54
N GLY A 51 4.07 -1.23 1.18
CA GLY A 51 3.90 -0.69 2.54
C GLY A 51 4.27 -1.68 3.64
N PHE A 52 4.26 -3.00 3.38
CA PHE A 52 4.72 -3.98 4.39
C PHE A 52 6.24 -3.89 4.56
N LEU A 53 6.70 -3.51 5.76
CA LEU A 53 8.12 -3.37 6.09
C LEU A 53 8.67 -4.64 6.76
N ALA A 54 8.01 -5.10 7.82
CA ALA A 54 8.42 -6.27 8.59
C ALA A 54 7.22 -6.84 9.37
N GLY A 55 7.36 -8.05 9.91
CA GLY A 55 6.36 -8.63 10.80
C GLY A 55 6.90 -9.82 11.55
N SER A 56 6.24 -10.20 12.65
CA SER A 56 6.59 -11.39 13.41
C SER A 56 6.36 -12.66 12.60
N HIS A 57 7.04 -13.74 12.98
CA HIS A 57 6.73 -15.07 12.48
C HIS A 57 5.26 -15.39 12.77
N GLY A 58 4.46 -15.70 11.74
CA GLY A 58 3.01 -15.88 11.84
C GLY A 58 2.17 -14.85 11.06
N ILE A 59 2.79 -13.78 10.56
CA ILE A 59 2.16 -12.89 9.58
C ILE A 59 2.16 -13.54 8.19
N GLU A 60 1.00 -13.54 7.55
CA GLU A 60 0.80 -14.05 6.20
C GLU A 60 0.50 -12.88 5.25
N LEU A 61 1.16 -12.88 4.09
CA LEU A 61 0.92 -11.91 3.03
C LEU A 61 0.28 -12.60 1.83
N ALA A 62 -0.81 -12.02 1.34
CA ALA A 62 -1.44 -12.43 0.08
C ALA A 62 -1.77 -11.19 -0.76
N ILE A 63 -1.98 -11.37 -2.06
CA ILE A 63 -2.60 -10.31 -2.87
C ILE A 63 -4.08 -10.26 -2.48
N GLY A 64 -4.53 -9.13 -1.93
CA GLY A 64 -5.92 -8.92 -1.54
C GLY A 64 -6.74 -8.20 -2.61
N PHE A 65 -6.10 -7.36 -3.41
CA PHE A 65 -6.74 -6.67 -4.54
C PHE A 65 -5.69 -6.34 -5.60
N GLN A 66 -6.06 -6.47 -6.87
CA GLN A 66 -5.21 -6.04 -7.98
C GLN A 66 -6.08 -5.52 -9.13
N GLN A 67 -5.81 -4.30 -9.56
CA GLN A 67 -6.46 -3.71 -10.72
C GLN A 67 -5.44 -3.00 -11.60
N ARG A 68 -5.47 -3.31 -12.90
CA ARG A 68 -4.67 -2.62 -13.90
C ARG A 68 -5.30 -1.26 -14.17
N LEU A 69 -4.76 -0.23 -13.53
CA LEU A 69 -5.00 1.16 -13.89
C LEU A 69 -3.99 1.51 -14.99
N GLY A 70 -4.39 2.26 -16.01
CA GLY A 70 -3.60 2.51 -17.23
C GLY A 70 -2.13 2.87 -16.97
N ALA A 71 -1.26 2.60 -17.94
CA ALA A 71 0.20 2.58 -17.78
C ALA A 71 0.83 3.89 -17.22
N GLY A 72 0.13 5.03 -17.33
CA GLY A 72 0.67 6.35 -16.97
C GLY A 72 0.69 6.72 -15.48
N ILE A 73 -0.09 6.05 -14.60
CA ILE A 73 -0.24 6.51 -13.19
C ILE A 73 0.51 5.61 -12.19
N PHE A 74 0.67 4.32 -12.47
CA PHE A 74 1.24 3.33 -11.53
C PHE A 74 2.36 2.48 -12.13
N GLY A 75 3.17 3.05 -13.03
CA GLY A 75 4.37 2.37 -13.55
C GLY A 75 4.11 1.07 -14.31
N GLY A 76 2.91 0.90 -14.88
CA GLY A 76 2.52 -0.26 -15.70
C GLY A 76 2.07 -1.52 -14.93
N GLU A 77 2.34 -1.63 -13.63
CA GLU A 77 1.93 -2.78 -12.81
C GLU A 77 0.47 -2.68 -12.29
N GLY A 78 -0.08 -1.46 -12.28
CA GLY A 78 -1.42 -1.17 -11.75
C GLY A 78 -1.42 -0.93 -10.25
N PHE A 79 -2.62 -0.93 -9.66
CA PHE A 79 -2.82 -0.76 -8.23
C PHE A 79 -2.98 -2.13 -7.56
N VAL A 80 -2.15 -2.40 -6.55
CA VAL A 80 -2.12 -3.68 -5.83
C VAL A 80 -2.21 -3.41 -4.33
N LEU A 81 -3.13 -4.09 -3.66
CA LEU A 81 -3.19 -4.18 -2.20
C LEU A 81 -2.77 -5.58 -1.77
N GLN A 82 -1.94 -5.64 -0.75
CA GLN A 82 -1.57 -6.84 -0.04
C GLN A 82 -2.49 -7.00 1.17
N ARG A 83 -3.06 -8.18 1.34
CA ARG A 83 -3.75 -8.59 2.56
C ARG A 83 -2.73 -9.12 3.55
N LEU A 84 -2.77 -8.60 4.76
CA LEU A 84 -2.01 -9.08 5.91
C LEU A 84 -2.97 -9.84 6.84
N SER A 85 -2.69 -11.12 7.07
CA SER A 85 -3.48 -12.02 7.93
C SER A 85 -2.57 -12.83 8.86
N GLY A 86 -3.16 -13.74 9.64
CA GLY A 86 -2.43 -14.59 10.58
C GLY A 86 -2.47 -14.06 12.00
N HIS A 87 -1.32 -14.06 12.69
CA HIS A 87 -1.21 -13.63 14.09
C HIS A 87 0.14 -13.00 14.41
N GLY A 88 0.13 -11.92 15.19
CA GLY A 88 1.33 -11.23 15.67
C GLY A 88 1.37 -9.75 15.29
N SER A 89 2.56 -9.13 15.30
CA SER A 89 2.73 -7.71 14.94
C SER A 89 3.25 -7.58 13.52
N ALA A 90 2.68 -6.66 12.75
CA ALA A 90 3.22 -6.22 11.48
C ALA A 90 3.58 -4.73 11.55
N PHE A 91 4.62 -4.34 10.83
CA PHE A 91 5.12 -2.98 10.72
C PHE A 91 4.89 -2.52 9.28
N VAL A 92 4.11 -1.46 9.14
CA VAL A 92 3.72 -0.88 7.85
C VAL A 92 4.38 0.48 7.70
N GLU A 93 5.17 0.65 6.65
CA GLU A 93 5.70 1.96 6.27
C GLU A 93 4.67 2.77 5.46
N MET A 94 4.62 4.07 5.73
CA MET A 94 3.76 5.03 5.03
C MET A 94 4.52 6.32 4.75
N GLY A 95 4.41 6.83 3.52
CA GLY A 95 5.16 8.00 3.07
C GLY A 95 4.59 9.32 3.62
N GLY A 96 5.46 10.16 4.15
CA GLY A 96 5.11 11.47 4.69
C GLY A 96 4.26 11.37 5.95
N GLU A 97 3.29 12.26 6.05
CA GLU A 97 2.37 12.35 7.20
C GLU A 97 1.20 11.38 7.05
N ILE A 98 0.75 10.85 8.18
CA ILE A 98 -0.39 9.93 8.26
C ILE A 98 -1.63 10.68 8.70
N VAL A 99 -2.71 10.54 7.93
CA VAL A 99 -4.05 11.00 8.32
C VAL A 99 -4.97 9.80 8.44
N SER A 100 -5.56 9.60 9.61
CA SER A 100 -6.44 8.46 9.88
C SER A 100 -7.90 8.87 10.00
N TYR A 101 -8.81 8.03 9.52
CA TYR A 101 -10.24 8.17 9.71
C TYR A 101 -10.83 6.86 10.19
N THR A 102 -11.80 6.93 11.11
CA THR A 102 -12.69 5.81 11.40
C THR A 102 -13.97 6.06 10.62
N LEU A 103 -14.30 5.14 9.71
CA LEU A 103 -15.53 5.19 8.92
C LEU A 103 -16.61 4.38 9.64
N GLU A 104 -17.76 5.01 9.85
CA GLU A 104 -18.96 4.31 10.33
C GLU A 104 -19.52 3.37 9.26
N ALA A 105 -20.39 2.44 9.65
CA ALA A 105 -21.03 1.51 8.72
C ALA A 105 -21.77 2.27 7.59
N GLY A 106 -21.40 2.00 6.34
CA GLY A 106 -21.96 2.66 5.16
C GLY A 106 -21.37 4.05 4.85
N GLN A 107 -20.60 4.65 5.76
CA GLN A 107 -19.89 5.89 5.48
C GLN A 107 -18.81 5.64 4.44
N SER A 108 -18.74 6.50 3.41
CA SER A 108 -17.76 6.36 2.32
C SER A 108 -16.84 7.57 2.22
N LEU A 109 -15.59 7.33 1.88
CA LEU A 109 -14.60 8.34 1.53
C LEU A 109 -13.99 8.04 0.16
N LEU A 110 -13.95 9.05 -0.70
CA LEU A 110 -13.27 8.99 -2.00
C LEU A 110 -11.88 9.59 -1.89
N VAL A 111 -10.85 8.83 -2.27
CA VAL A 111 -9.44 9.22 -2.15
C VAL A 111 -8.70 8.89 -3.43
N HIS A 112 -7.67 9.66 -3.79
CA HIS A 112 -6.76 9.23 -4.86
C HIS A 112 -6.05 7.92 -4.46
N PRO A 113 -6.06 6.84 -5.28
CA PRO A 113 -5.64 5.51 -4.84
C PRO A 113 -4.22 5.44 -4.27
N GLY A 114 -3.26 6.16 -4.86
CA GLY A 114 -1.88 6.17 -4.35
C GLY A 114 -1.72 6.72 -2.92
N HIS A 115 -2.70 7.46 -2.41
CA HIS A 115 -2.68 8.02 -1.05
C HIS A 115 -3.34 7.08 -0.02
N VAL A 116 -3.89 5.94 -0.44
CA VAL A 116 -4.39 4.89 0.46
C VAL A 116 -3.19 4.09 0.96
N GLY A 117 -2.82 4.25 2.23
CA GLY A 117 -1.68 3.54 2.83
C GLY A 117 -2.09 2.15 3.31
N MET A 118 -3.03 2.10 4.25
CA MET A 118 -3.63 0.85 4.74
C MET A 118 -5.05 1.05 5.28
N PHE A 119 -5.80 -0.04 5.44
CA PHE A 119 -7.11 -0.04 6.08
C PHE A 119 -7.43 -1.39 6.71
N GLU A 120 -8.32 -1.40 7.70
CA GLU A 120 -8.83 -2.64 8.31
C GLU A 120 -9.62 -3.46 7.28
N GLU A 121 -9.52 -4.79 7.33
CA GLU A 121 -10.18 -5.69 6.36
C GLU A 121 -11.71 -5.53 6.30
N SER A 122 -12.33 -4.98 7.35
CA SER A 122 -13.77 -4.68 7.38
C SER A 122 -14.19 -3.52 6.47
N VAL A 123 -13.24 -2.67 6.04
CA VAL A 123 -13.50 -1.55 5.15
C VAL A 123 -13.58 -2.05 3.71
N GLY A 124 -14.73 -1.85 3.08
CA GLY A 124 -14.94 -2.11 1.66
C GLY A 124 -14.07 -1.21 0.80
N PHE A 125 -13.52 -1.77 -0.28
CA PHE A 125 -12.63 -1.06 -1.20
C PHE A 125 -13.04 -1.31 -2.66
N ASP A 126 -13.17 -0.24 -3.43
CA ASP A 126 -13.37 -0.30 -4.88
C ASP A 126 -12.65 0.86 -5.58
N ILE A 127 -12.34 0.72 -6.87
CA ILE A 127 -11.84 1.82 -7.70
C ILE A 127 -12.94 2.29 -8.63
N THR A 128 -13.39 3.53 -8.44
CA THR A 128 -14.35 4.17 -9.33
C THR A 128 -13.67 5.11 -10.31
N MET A 129 -14.15 5.14 -11.55
CA MET A 129 -13.72 6.10 -12.57
C MET A 129 -14.72 7.24 -12.64
N MET A 130 -14.28 8.46 -12.37
CA MET A 130 -15.10 9.64 -12.61
C MET A 130 -15.14 9.97 -14.11
N ARG A 131 -16.29 9.69 -14.74
CA ARG A 131 -16.54 10.04 -16.14
C ARG A 131 -16.73 11.56 -16.28
N GLY A 132 -16.08 12.18 -17.27
CA GLY A 132 -16.27 13.59 -17.62
C GLY A 132 -15.20 14.57 -17.12
N VAL A 133 -14.29 14.15 -16.26
CA VAL A 133 -13.12 14.97 -15.85
C VAL A 133 -11.98 14.75 -16.84
N LYS A 134 -11.89 15.58 -17.90
CA LYS A 134 -10.72 15.63 -18.79
C LYS A 134 -9.62 16.43 -18.12
N ASN A 135 -8.72 15.79 -17.37
CA ASN A 135 -7.52 16.45 -16.84
C ASN A 135 -6.29 16.09 -17.67
N ILE A 136 -5.72 17.11 -18.33
CA ILE A 136 -4.49 17.04 -19.13
C ILE A 136 -3.28 16.61 -18.27
N LEU A 137 -3.30 16.90 -16.96
CA LEU A 137 -2.26 16.53 -16.00
C LEU A 137 -2.14 15.02 -15.74
N PHE A 138 -3.16 14.22 -16.08
CA PHE A 138 -3.16 12.76 -15.89
C PHE A 138 -3.13 11.98 -17.23
N GLY A 139 -2.76 12.63 -18.35
CA GLY A 139 -2.53 11.93 -19.62
C GLY A 139 -3.81 11.53 -20.39
N GLY A 140 -4.98 12.07 -20.05
CA GLY A 140 -6.21 11.89 -20.82
C GLY A 140 -7.05 10.65 -20.47
N ASP A 141 -6.53 9.75 -19.64
CA ASP A 141 -7.31 8.68 -19.01
C ASP A 141 -8.01 9.23 -17.75
N GLY A 142 -9.28 8.87 -17.54
CA GLY A 142 -10.14 9.48 -16.51
C GLY A 142 -9.57 9.47 -15.09
N LEU A 143 -10.14 10.30 -14.21
CA LEU A 143 -9.75 10.35 -12.79
C LEU A 143 -10.25 9.09 -12.06
N PHE A 144 -9.32 8.22 -11.67
CA PHE A 144 -9.60 7.07 -10.81
C PHE A 144 -9.55 7.48 -9.34
N LEU A 145 -10.58 7.13 -8.58
CA LEU A 145 -10.66 7.32 -7.14
C LEU A 145 -10.88 5.97 -6.47
N ALA A 146 -10.18 5.75 -5.36
CA ALA A 146 -10.48 4.68 -4.43
C ALA A 146 -11.68 5.09 -3.56
N GLN A 147 -12.70 4.24 -3.52
CA GLN A 147 -13.82 4.35 -2.61
C GLN A 147 -13.58 3.41 -1.43
N LEU A 148 -13.47 3.99 -0.23
CA LEU A 148 -13.35 3.28 1.04
C LEU A 148 -14.70 3.39 1.77
N THR A 149 -15.32 2.27 2.10
CA THR A 149 -16.64 2.23 2.75
C THR A 149 -16.57 1.46 4.06
N GLY A 150 -16.94 2.11 5.16
CA GLY A 150 -16.91 1.52 6.50
C GLY A 150 -17.90 0.38 6.71
N PRO A 151 -17.78 -0.33 7.84
CA PRO A 151 -17.10 0.13 9.05
C PRO A 151 -15.60 -0.20 9.12
N GLY A 152 -14.83 0.68 9.76
CA GLY A 152 -13.45 0.41 10.13
C GLY A 152 -12.52 1.60 9.95
N LYS A 153 -11.26 1.42 10.33
CA LYS A 153 -10.24 2.45 10.27
C LYS A 153 -9.46 2.41 8.97
N ILE A 154 -9.16 3.59 8.44
CA ILE A 154 -8.32 3.81 7.26
C ILE A 154 -7.16 4.73 7.63
N TRP A 155 -6.02 4.54 6.97
CA TRP A 155 -4.82 5.35 7.08
C TRP A 155 -4.40 5.83 5.70
N LEU A 156 -4.36 7.15 5.54
CA LEU A 156 -3.91 7.83 4.33
C LEU A 156 -2.50 8.38 4.52
N GLN A 157 -1.73 8.40 3.44
CA GLN A 157 -0.36 8.89 3.41
C GLN A 157 -0.26 10.15 2.55
N SER A 158 0.54 11.15 2.96
CA SER A 158 0.66 12.41 2.21
C SER A 158 1.68 12.34 1.07
N LEU A 159 2.68 11.47 1.17
CA LEU A 159 3.72 11.28 0.16
C LEU A 159 3.61 9.87 -0.44
N THR A 160 3.76 9.79 -1.76
CA THR A 160 3.74 8.52 -2.50
C THR A 160 4.99 8.44 -3.38
N PRO A 161 5.58 7.25 -3.60
CA PRO A 161 6.74 7.11 -4.47
C PRO A 161 6.53 7.68 -5.88
N ALA A 162 5.35 7.47 -6.46
CA ALA A 162 5.00 7.99 -7.78
C ALA A 162 5.00 9.54 -7.81
N LYS A 163 4.39 10.20 -6.82
CA LYS A 163 4.38 11.67 -6.74
C LYS A 163 5.76 12.22 -6.41
N LEU A 164 6.54 11.54 -5.58
CA LEU A 164 7.92 11.91 -5.29
C LEU A 164 8.77 11.84 -6.58
N ALA A 165 8.69 10.74 -7.33
CA ALA A 165 9.39 10.59 -8.60
C ALA A 165 8.98 11.68 -9.61
N HIS A 166 7.69 11.97 -9.73
CA HIS A 166 7.19 13.05 -10.59
C HIS A 166 7.70 14.43 -10.15
N ALA A 167 7.72 14.72 -8.85
CA ALA A 167 8.24 15.99 -8.32
C ALA A 167 9.76 16.15 -8.54
N LEU A 168 10.52 15.04 -8.53
CA LEU A 168 11.96 15.04 -8.80
C LEU A 168 12.29 15.08 -10.29
N GLN A 169 11.35 14.73 -11.18
CA GLN A 169 11.55 14.61 -12.62
C GLN A 169 12.26 15.82 -13.28
N PRO A 170 11.94 17.09 -12.94
CA PRO A 170 12.62 18.25 -13.55
C PRO A 170 14.10 18.40 -13.18
N TYR A 171 14.54 17.74 -12.10
CA TYR A 171 15.91 17.79 -11.60
C TYR A 171 16.74 16.57 -12.02
N LEU A 172 16.10 15.54 -12.57
CA LEU A 172 16.78 14.37 -13.09
C LEU A 172 17.36 14.68 -14.47
N PRO A 173 18.55 14.16 -14.80
CA PRO A 173 19.10 14.32 -16.15
C PRO A 173 18.13 13.71 -17.16
N SER A 174 17.67 14.53 -18.11
CA SER A 174 16.93 14.06 -19.26
C SER A 174 17.89 13.22 -20.10
N GLY A 175 17.75 11.89 -20.03
CA GLY A 175 18.68 10.98 -20.68
C GLY A 175 18.89 11.33 -22.15
N GLU A 176 20.11 11.74 -22.50
CA GLU A 176 20.61 11.56 -23.85
C GLU A 176 20.58 10.06 -24.11
N ARG A 177 19.62 9.62 -24.94
CA ARG A 177 19.63 8.26 -25.48
C ARG A 177 20.90 8.11 -26.31
N ARG A 178 21.90 7.42 -25.74
CA ARG A 178 22.97 6.78 -26.52
C ARG A 178 22.48 5.45 -27.06
#